data_AF-A0A2E6D899-F1
#
_entry.id   AF-A0A2E6D899-F1
#
_cell.length_a   1.000
_cell.length_b   1.000
_cell.length_c   1.000
_cell.angle_alpha   90.00
_cell.angle_beta   90.00
_cell.angle_gamma   90.00
#
_symmetry.space_group_name_H-M   'P 1'
#
loop_
_entity.id
_entity.type
_entity.pdbx_description
1 polymer ?
#
loop_
_entity_poly.entity_id
_entity_poly.type
_entity_poly.pdbx_seq_one_letter_code
_entity_poly.pdbx_strand_id
1 'polypeptide(L)'
;LGTFGSQKVITTGADGAQSVYVTDLDGDGDVDVLAGSLVDNKVAWFENLMCSCTSKYCTVADGSIYNTTLLDASGCDLNWPITLDLSNGPPKQFTMLLIGSGTATVTNPGSSQGDLCILGGFFARYKLDVGQISLAGTFSTDISNSASGGPGFGIPSSSGSSILAGETWNFQYWHRNPPTSLGLSGFSEAISVTFK
;
A
#
# COMPACT_ATOMS: atom_id res chain seq x y z
N LEU A 1 -1.05 13.66 -28.91
CA LEU A 1 -0.01 13.94 -27.91
C LEU A 1 -0.44 13.28 -26.61
N GLY A 2 0.44 12.51 -25.98
CA GLY A 2 0.11 11.83 -24.72
C GLY A 2 0.13 12.80 -23.55
N THR A 3 -0.80 12.63 -22.62
CA THR A 3 -0.81 13.32 -21.32
C THR A 3 0.00 12.48 -20.34
N PHE A 4 1.10 13.03 -19.82
CA PHE A 4 1.94 12.38 -18.81
C PHE A 4 1.59 12.90 -17.41
N GLY A 5 1.77 12.06 -16.38
CA GLY A 5 1.64 12.45 -14.98
C GLY A 5 2.80 13.31 -14.47
N SER A 6 2.84 13.56 -13.16
CA SER A 6 3.99 14.21 -12.52
C SER A 6 5.25 13.35 -12.64
N GLN A 7 6.41 14.01 -12.77
CA GLN A 7 7.71 13.32 -12.85
C GLN A 7 8.01 12.58 -11.55
N LYS A 8 8.34 11.28 -11.64
CA LYS A 8 9.01 10.52 -10.58
C LYS A 8 10.52 10.50 -10.88
N VAL A 9 11.32 11.05 -9.97
CA VAL A 9 12.78 11.03 -10.07
C VAL A 9 13.30 9.79 -9.34
N ILE A 10 14.01 8.90 -10.05
CA ILE A 10 14.61 7.69 -9.48
C ILE A 10 15.94 8.02 -8.79
N THR A 11 16.81 8.79 -9.45
CA THR A 11 18.06 9.29 -8.86
C THR A 11 18.55 10.54 -9.58
N THR A 12 19.34 11.35 -8.88
CA THR A 12 20.18 12.42 -9.47
C THR A 12 21.67 12.14 -9.29
N GLY A 13 22.03 10.98 -8.72
CA GLY A 13 23.40 10.61 -8.37
C GLY A 13 24.10 9.72 -9.40
N ALA A 14 23.48 9.45 -10.56
CA ALA A 14 24.09 8.72 -11.66
C ALA A 14 24.71 9.72 -12.66
N ASP A 15 25.92 10.18 -12.39
CA ASP A 15 26.61 11.17 -13.20
C ASP A 15 27.02 10.60 -14.56
N GLY A 16 26.70 11.34 -15.61
CA GLY A 16 26.89 10.91 -16.99
C GLY A 16 26.12 9.64 -17.36
N ALA A 17 24.92 9.41 -16.82
CA ALA A 17 24.01 8.36 -17.28
C ALA A 17 23.76 8.46 -18.81
N GLN A 18 24.10 7.42 -19.56
CA GLN A 18 23.98 7.38 -21.03
C GLN A 18 23.04 6.30 -21.56
N SER A 19 22.84 5.22 -20.79
CA SER A 19 21.99 4.10 -21.18
C SER A 19 21.07 3.72 -20.05
N VAL A 20 19.81 3.45 -20.39
CA VAL A 20 18.82 2.89 -19.47
C VAL A 20 18.30 1.58 -20.08
N TYR A 21 18.18 0.56 -19.24
CA TYR A 21 17.54 -0.71 -19.59
C TYR A 21 16.48 -1.04 -18.55
N VAL A 22 15.38 -1.65 -18.97
CA VAL A 22 14.28 -2.02 -18.09
C VAL A 22 14.00 -3.50 -18.24
N THR A 23 14.03 -4.22 -17.12
CA THR A 23 13.79 -5.65 -17.03
C THR A 23 13.49 -6.00 -15.58
N ASP A 24 12.70 -7.04 -15.37
CA ASP A 24 12.68 -7.75 -14.09
C ASP A 24 14.06 -8.40 -13.89
N LEU A 25 14.88 -7.85 -12.99
CA LEU A 25 16.26 -8.28 -12.80
C LEU A 25 16.38 -9.36 -11.72
N ASP A 26 15.54 -9.29 -10.69
CA ASP A 26 15.55 -10.20 -9.55
C ASP A 26 14.53 -11.34 -9.65
N GLY A 27 13.66 -11.30 -10.67
CA GLY A 27 12.66 -12.32 -10.95
C GLY A 27 11.42 -12.16 -10.08
N ASP A 28 11.21 -11.02 -9.45
CA ASP A 28 10.09 -10.80 -8.56
C ASP A 28 8.79 -10.50 -9.31
N GLY A 29 8.86 -10.19 -10.61
CA GLY A 29 7.75 -9.94 -11.52
C GLY A 29 7.49 -8.46 -11.80
N ASP A 30 8.25 -7.56 -11.21
CA ASP A 30 8.19 -6.14 -11.48
C ASP A 30 9.34 -5.66 -12.38
N VAL A 31 9.14 -4.54 -13.08
CA VAL A 31 10.12 -4.07 -14.06
C VAL A 31 11.06 -3.07 -13.40
N ASP A 32 12.30 -3.50 -13.17
CA ASP A 32 13.37 -2.66 -12.63
C ASP A 32 13.92 -1.67 -13.65
N VAL A 33 14.76 -0.75 -13.15
CA VAL A 33 15.55 0.16 -13.96
C VAL A 33 17.04 -0.05 -13.72
N LEU A 34 17.78 -0.30 -14.80
CA LEU A 34 19.24 -0.32 -14.84
C LEU A 34 19.74 0.94 -15.55
N ALA A 35 20.72 1.63 -14.97
CA ALA A 35 21.39 2.76 -15.59
C ALA A 35 22.89 2.50 -15.74
N GLY A 36 23.43 2.77 -16.93
CA GLY A 36 24.86 2.83 -17.20
C GLY A 36 25.33 4.27 -17.19
N SER A 37 26.25 4.60 -16.28
CA SER A 37 26.80 5.96 -16.12
C SER A 37 28.28 5.98 -16.47
N LEU A 38 28.63 6.80 -17.47
CA LEU A 38 29.99 6.91 -17.98
C LEU A 38 30.91 7.63 -17.00
N VAL A 39 30.44 8.70 -16.36
CA VAL A 39 31.28 9.51 -15.47
C VAL A 39 31.53 8.77 -14.16
N ASP A 40 30.49 8.14 -13.60
CA ASP A 40 30.62 7.33 -12.39
C ASP A 40 31.30 5.97 -12.62
N ASN A 41 31.47 5.55 -13.88
CA ASN A 41 31.94 4.22 -14.28
C ASN A 41 31.17 3.09 -13.57
N LYS A 42 29.84 3.19 -13.53
CA LYS A 42 28.96 2.24 -12.81
C LYS A 42 27.78 1.80 -13.65
N VAL A 43 27.32 0.58 -13.35
CA VAL A 43 25.96 0.15 -13.63
C VAL A 43 25.20 0.22 -12.30
N ALA A 44 24.17 1.05 -12.23
CA ALA A 44 23.29 1.17 -11.07
C ALA A 44 22.00 0.39 -11.34
N TRP A 45 21.55 -0.37 -10.33
CA TRP A 45 20.25 -1.02 -10.31
C TRP A 45 19.34 -0.24 -9.36
N PHE A 46 18.15 0.09 -9.86
CA PHE A 46 17.07 0.66 -9.10
C PHE A 46 15.94 -0.35 -9.13
N GLU A 47 15.85 -1.09 -8.03
CA GLU A 47 14.76 -2.03 -7.75
C GLU A 47 13.45 -1.26 -7.83
N ASN A 48 12.56 -1.73 -8.68
CA ASN A 48 11.17 -1.34 -8.56
C ASN A 48 10.58 -2.16 -7.41
N LEU A 49 9.72 -1.54 -6.61
CA LEU A 49 9.08 -2.20 -5.48
C LEU A 49 7.59 -2.41 -5.77
N MET A 50 7.19 -2.33 -7.04
CA MET A 50 5.82 -2.54 -7.47
C MET A 50 5.52 -4.02 -7.45
N CYS A 51 5.30 -4.50 -6.24
CA CYS A 51 5.14 -5.89 -5.92
C CYS A 51 4.15 -6.59 -6.86
N SER A 52 4.64 -7.47 -7.73
CA SER A 52 3.81 -8.35 -8.59
C SER A 52 2.86 -9.24 -7.78
N CYS A 53 3.16 -9.39 -6.51
CA CYS A 53 2.39 -10.08 -5.49
C CYS A 53 1.10 -9.35 -5.07
N THR A 54 0.94 -8.07 -5.47
CA THR A 54 -0.11 -7.19 -5.00
C THR A 54 -1.14 -6.98 -6.10
N SER A 55 -2.40 -7.21 -5.79
CA SER A 55 -3.51 -7.00 -6.72
C SER A 55 -4.52 -6.05 -6.12
N LYS A 56 -4.76 -4.90 -6.78
CA LYS A 56 -5.89 -4.01 -6.48
C LYS A 56 -7.15 -4.62 -7.06
N TYR A 57 -8.17 -4.82 -6.23
CA TYR A 57 -9.42 -5.45 -6.68
C TYR A 57 -10.70 -4.73 -6.25
N CYS A 58 -10.59 -3.69 -5.43
CA CYS A 58 -11.72 -2.87 -5.04
C CYS A 58 -11.30 -1.41 -5.03
N THR A 59 -11.68 -0.69 -6.08
CA THR A 59 -11.46 0.76 -6.23
C THR A 59 -12.82 1.41 -6.38
N VAL A 60 -13.39 1.86 -5.26
CA VAL A 60 -14.74 2.43 -5.19
C VAL A 60 -14.65 3.86 -4.67
N ALA A 61 -15.59 4.71 -5.09
CA ALA A 61 -15.69 6.07 -4.59
C ALA A 61 -15.89 6.07 -3.07
N ASP A 62 -14.96 6.68 -2.33
CA ASP A 62 -14.89 6.64 -0.86
C ASP A 62 -15.60 7.82 -0.17
N GLY A 63 -16.18 8.72 -0.98
CA GLY A 63 -16.87 9.91 -0.51
C GLY A 63 -15.97 11.00 0.08
N SER A 64 -14.64 10.82 0.07
CA SER A 64 -13.67 11.81 0.53
C SER A 64 -13.55 12.98 -0.45
N ILE A 65 -12.76 14.00 -0.09
CA ILE A 65 -12.50 15.16 -0.96
C ILE A 65 -11.75 14.79 -2.25
N TYR A 66 -11.04 13.66 -2.26
CA TYR A 66 -10.34 13.13 -3.43
C TYR A 66 -11.12 12.01 -4.11
N ASN A 67 -12.26 11.60 -3.50
CA ASN A 67 -13.19 10.57 -3.94
C ASN A 67 -12.60 9.16 -4.11
N THR A 68 -11.28 8.99 -4.03
CA THR A 68 -10.60 7.70 -4.02
C THR A 68 -9.29 7.82 -3.24
N THR A 69 -9.28 7.30 -2.01
CA THR A 69 -8.07 7.07 -1.23
C THR A 69 -7.39 5.80 -1.75
N LEU A 70 -6.09 5.90 -2.04
CA LEU A 70 -5.30 4.82 -2.63
C LEU A 70 -4.56 4.02 -1.57
N LEU A 71 -4.26 2.77 -1.89
CA LEU A 71 -3.46 1.87 -1.06
C LEU A 71 -2.45 1.12 -1.92
N ASP A 72 -1.18 1.18 -1.52
CA ASP A 72 -0.07 0.42 -2.13
C ASP A 72 0.72 -0.32 -1.03
N ALA A 73 1.38 -1.41 -1.40
CA ALA A 73 2.33 -2.12 -0.54
C ALA A 73 3.75 -1.88 -1.03
N SER A 74 4.71 -1.75 -0.12
CA SER A 74 6.13 -1.56 -0.46
C SER A 74 6.84 -2.85 -0.92
N GLY A 75 6.18 -4.01 -0.82
CA GLY A 75 6.76 -5.31 -1.11
C GLY A 75 5.95 -6.46 -0.50
N CYS A 76 6.44 -7.70 -0.63
CA CYS A 76 5.84 -8.90 -0.02
C CYS A 76 6.82 -9.95 0.48
N ASP A 77 8.11 -9.75 0.28
CA ASP A 77 9.14 -10.65 0.78
C ASP A 77 9.26 -10.45 2.29
N LEU A 78 9.01 -11.50 3.05
CA LEU A 78 9.04 -11.48 4.52
C LEU A 78 10.47 -11.28 5.08
N ASN A 79 11.51 -11.28 4.26
CA ASN A 79 12.88 -10.94 4.65
C ASN A 79 13.14 -9.43 4.72
N TRP A 80 12.25 -8.60 4.16
CA TRP A 80 12.37 -7.15 4.14
C TRP A 80 11.19 -6.48 4.86
N PRO A 81 11.38 -5.29 5.45
CA PRO A 81 10.26 -4.54 6.02
C PRO A 81 9.20 -4.24 4.95
N ILE A 82 7.93 -4.48 5.30
CA ILE A 82 6.79 -4.21 4.41
C ILE A 82 5.94 -3.11 5.04
N THR A 83 5.74 -2.03 4.30
CA THR A 83 4.80 -0.95 4.63
C THR A 83 3.60 -0.99 3.72
N LEU A 84 2.44 -0.65 4.29
CA LEU A 84 1.23 -0.35 3.54
C LEU A 84 1.02 1.15 3.55
N ASP A 85 0.99 1.73 2.36
CA ASP A 85 1.04 3.17 2.16
C ASP A 85 -0.30 3.66 1.60
N LEU A 86 -0.92 4.54 2.37
CA LEU A 86 -2.11 5.27 2.00
C LEU A 86 -1.70 6.59 1.34
N SER A 87 -2.33 6.89 0.20
CA SER A 87 -2.22 8.20 -0.46
C SER A 87 -3.59 8.72 -0.90
N ASN A 88 -3.67 10.00 -1.25
CA ASN A 88 -4.94 10.70 -1.53
C ASN A 88 -5.98 10.58 -0.40
N GLY A 89 -5.53 10.42 0.84
CA GLY A 89 -6.41 10.40 2.00
C GLY A 89 -6.91 11.79 2.39
N PRO A 90 -8.08 11.89 3.05
CA PRO A 90 -8.55 13.16 3.59
C PRO A 90 -7.59 13.68 4.69
N PRO A 91 -6.96 14.87 4.51
CA PRO A 91 -5.92 15.34 5.42
C PRO A 91 -6.40 15.53 6.86
N LYS A 92 -5.51 15.25 7.82
CA LYS A 92 -5.77 15.37 9.28
C LYS A 92 -6.89 14.49 9.81
N GLN A 93 -7.43 13.56 9.01
CA GLN A 93 -8.44 12.63 9.48
C GLN A 93 -7.81 11.41 10.14
N PHE A 94 -8.56 10.81 11.06
CA PHE A 94 -8.18 9.55 11.68
C PHE A 94 -8.27 8.41 10.65
N THR A 95 -7.33 7.46 10.69
CA THR A 95 -7.28 6.28 9.84
C THR A 95 -6.84 5.03 10.61
N MET A 96 -7.24 3.86 10.14
CA MET A 96 -6.81 2.55 10.65
C MET A 96 -6.68 1.52 9.52
N LEU A 97 -5.71 0.62 9.64
CA LEU A 97 -5.53 -0.50 8.71
C LEU A 97 -6.41 -1.69 9.11
N LEU A 98 -7.15 -2.21 8.14
CA LEU A 98 -7.94 -3.44 8.24
C LEU A 98 -7.24 -4.57 7.48
N ILE A 99 -7.41 -5.81 7.96
CA ILE A 99 -6.88 -7.03 7.36
C ILE A 99 -7.95 -8.12 7.32
N GLY A 100 -7.98 -8.90 6.24
CA GLY A 100 -8.86 -10.05 6.12
C GLY A 100 -8.34 -11.15 5.20
N SER A 101 -8.87 -12.37 5.36
CA SER A 101 -8.51 -13.52 4.52
C SER A 101 -9.43 -13.73 3.31
N GLY A 102 -10.47 -12.91 3.15
CA GLY A 102 -11.43 -13.01 2.05
C GLY A 102 -11.57 -11.71 1.27
N THR A 103 -12.36 -11.76 0.19
CA THR A 103 -12.60 -10.66 -0.75
C THR A 103 -14.09 -10.30 -0.91
N ALA A 104 -14.94 -10.79 0.00
CA ALA A 104 -16.36 -10.48 -0.02
C ALA A 104 -16.59 -9.00 0.28
N THR A 105 -17.61 -8.43 -0.37
CA THR A 105 -17.87 -7.00 -0.36
C THR A 105 -19.17 -6.66 0.36
N VAL A 106 -19.14 -5.60 1.17
CA VAL A 106 -20.33 -4.90 1.65
C VAL A 106 -20.26 -3.46 1.18
N THR A 107 -21.27 -3.06 0.41
CA THR A 107 -21.38 -1.72 -0.15
C THR A 107 -21.96 -0.73 0.86
N ASN A 108 -21.30 0.42 1.01
CA ASN A 108 -21.66 1.50 1.95
C ASN A 108 -22.02 1.00 3.37
N PRO A 109 -21.12 0.27 4.06
CA PRO A 109 -21.43 -0.29 5.37
C PRO A 109 -21.56 0.81 6.44
N GLY A 110 -22.67 0.76 7.17
CA GLY A 110 -22.96 1.70 8.26
C GLY A 110 -23.17 3.12 7.71
N SER A 111 -22.39 4.08 8.20
CA SER A 111 -22.39 5.48 7.74
C SER A 111 -21.19 5.82 6.86
N SER A 112 -20.49 4.80 6.35
CA SER A 112 -19.36 4.97 5.43
C SER A 112 -19.83 5.07 3.99
N GLN A 113 -19.15 5.89 3.20
CA GLN A 113 -19.27 5.95 1.75
C GLN A 113 -18.19 5.07 1.12
N GLY A 114 -18.55 4.25 0.15
CA GLY A 114 -17.66 3.26 -0.47
C GLY A 114 -17.79 1.85 0.13
N ASP A 115 -16.97 0.93 -0.36
CA ASP A 115 -17.17 -0.51 -0.15
C ASP A 115 -16.08 -1.10 0.76
N LEU A 116 -16.51 -1.91 1.73
CA LEU A 116 -15.61 -2.75 2.53
C LEU A 116 -15.45 -4.09 1.82
N CYS A 117 -14.26 -4.37 1.30
CA CYS A 117 -14.03 -5.41 0.29
C CYS A 117 -13.22 -6.62 0.79
N ILE A 118 -12.84 -6.67 2.05
CA ILE A 118 -11.91 -7.67 2.60
C ILE A 118 -12.57 -8.74 3.49
N LEU A 119 -13.88 -8.98 3.30
CA LEU A 119 -14.67 -9.86 4.17
C LEU A 119 -14.70 -11.31 3.67
N GLY A 120 -15.30 -12.22 4.44
CA GLY A 120 -15.48 -13.62 4.02
C GLY A 120 -14.45 -14.59 4.59
N GLY A 121 -14.04 -14.39 5.85
CA GLY A 121 -13.10 -15.25 6.56
C GLY A 121 -12.64 -14.58 7.85
N PHE A 122 -11.35 -14.70 8.17
CA PHE A 122 -10.74 -13.91 9.22
C PHE A 122 -10.82 -12.42 8.85
N PHE A 123 -11.13 -11.57 9.83
CA PHE A 123 -11.15 -10.12 9.69
C PHE A 123 -10.72 -9.47 11.00
N ALA A 124 -9.77 -8.54 10.94
CA ALA A 124 -9.29 -7.79 12.09
C ALA A 124 -8.73 -6.41 11.69
N ARG A 125 -8.13 -5.73 12.66
CA ARG A 125 -7.51 -4.41 12.49
C ARG A 125 -6.23 -4.30 13.30
N TYR A 126 -5.26 -3.56 12.78
CA TYR A 126 -4.03 -3.26 13.52
C TYR A 126 -4.35 -2.27 14.64
N LYS A 127 -4.20 -2.72 15.90
CA LYS A 127 -4.71 -2.01 17.08
C LYS A 127 -3.86 -0.80 17.46
N LEU A 128 -2.55 -0.88 17.24
CA LEU A 128 -1.58 0.13 17.65
C LEU A 128 -1.17 1.04 16.49
N ASP A 129 -1.35 0.58 15.25
CA ASP A 129 -1.11 1.36 14.02
C ASP A 129 -2.34 2.16 13.55
N VAL A 130 -3.11 2.69 14.51
CA VAL A 130 -4.13 3.70 14.22
C VAL A 130 -3.49 5.08 14.27
N GLY A 131 -3.88 5.99 13.39
CA GLY A 131 -3.19 7.28 13.30
C GLY A 131 -3.97 8.37 12.61
N GLN A 132 -3.28 9.47 12.33
CA GLN A 132 -3.81 10.62 11.63
C GLN A 132 -3.14 10.74 10.27
N ILE A 133 -3.95 10.82 9.21
CA ILE A 133 -3.47 11.10 7.85
C ILE A 133 -2.78 12.46 7.85
N SER A 134 -1.59 12.50 7.23
CA SER A 134 -0.77 13.69 7.16
C SER A 134 -1.48 14.84 6.45
N LEU A 135 -0.91 16.05 6.55
CA LEU A 135 -1.37 17.20 5.78
C LEU A 135 -1.31 16.96 4.27
N ALA A 136 -0.40 16.11 3.80
CA ALA A 136 -0.23 15.75 2.39
C ALA A 136 -1.20 14.63 1.94
N GLY A 137 -2.07 14.14 2.82
CA GLY A 137 -2.99 13.04 2.50
C GLY A 137 -2.34 11.66 2.52
N THR A 138 -1.24 11.50 3.25
CA THR A 138 -0.47 10.25 3.34
C THR A 138 -0.48 9.64 4.73
N PHE A 139 -0.44 8.31 4.81
CA PHE A 139 -0.23 7.55 6.05
C PHE A 139 0.45 6.22 5.71
N SER A 140 1.22 5.66 6.63
CA SER A 140 1.95 4.41 6.40
C SER A 140 1.87 3.53 7.62
N THR A 141 1.62 2.24 7.42
CA THR A 141 1.67 1.21 8.46
C THR A 141 2.74 0.20 8.12
N ASP A 142 3.74 0.06 8.99
CA ASP A 142 4.75 -1.01 8.91
C ASP A 142 4.19 -2.29 9.53
N ILE A 143 3.90 -3.29 8.70
CA ILE A 143 3.36 -4.58 9.13
C ILE A 143 4.45 -5.57 9.54
N SER A 144 5.73 -5.18 9.48
CA SER A 144 6.90 -6.00 9.84
C SER A 144 7.43 -5.73 11.25
N ASN A 145 7.10 -4.57 11.84
CA ASN A 145 7.71 -4.11 13.08
C ASN A 145 6.82 -4.37 14.31
N SER A 146 7.36 -5.11 15.29
CA SER A 146 6.68 -5.40 16.55
C SER A 146 6.69 -4.26 17.58
N ALA A 147 7.57 -3.25 17.41
CA ALA A 147 7.76 -2.14 18.33
C ALA A 147 6.79 -0.95 18.09
N SER A 148 6.20 -0.85 16.90
CA SER A 148 5.05 0.05 16.60
C SER A 148 3.72 -0.55 17.06
N GLY A 149 3.72 -1.80 17.51
CA GLY A 149 2.50 -2.55 17.79
C GLY A 149 1.82 -3.11 16.54
N GLY A 150 2.50 -2.98 15.40
CA GLY A 150 2.46 -3.98 14.36
C GLY A 150 2.86 -5.33 14.95
N PRO A 151 2.43 -6.43 14.36
CA PRO A 151 2.98 -7.74 14.66
C PRO A 151 4.24 -7.92 13.79
N GLY A 152 5.23 -8.69 14.22
CA GLY A 152 6.37 -9.05 13.36
C GLY A 152 5.91 -9.92 12.18
N PHE A 153 5.29 -9.28 11.19
CA PHE A 153 4.43 -9.89 10.17
C PHE A 153 3.23 -10.68 10.70
N GLY A 154 2.74 -10.48 11.91
CA GLY A 154 1.58 -11.24 12.40
C GLY A 154 0.20 -10.68 12.08
N ILE A 155 -0.80 -11.29 12.69
CA ILE A 155 -2.21 -10.94 12.49
C ILE A 155 -2.76 -10.33 13.79
N PRO A 156 -3.44 -9.16 13.75
CA PRO A 156 -3.96 -8.51 14.97
C PRO A 156 -5.10 -9.31 15.66
N SER A 157 -4.80 -9.93 16.82
CA SER A 157 -5.68 -10.73 17.72
C SER A 157 -6.50 -11.85 17.05
N SER A 158 -6.38 -13.16 17.35
CA SER A 158 -6.03 -13.88 18.57
C SER A 158 -5.47 -15.28 18.24
N SER A 159 -4.14 -15.46 18.29
CA SER A 159 -3.43 -16.76 18.42
C SER A 159 -1.90 -16.65 18.33
N GLY A 160 -1.35 -15.53 17.85
CA GLY A 160 0.08 -15.40 17.61
C GLY A 160 0.53 -15.97 16.26
N SER A 161 -0.39 -16.05 15.29
CA SER A 161 -0.06 -16.43 13.91
C SER A 161 0.68 -15.30 13.20
N SER A 162 1.81 -15.65 12.58
CA SER A 162 2.51 -14.85 11.58
C SER A 162 1.85 -15.04 10.22
N ILE A 163 1.90 -14.01 9.38
CA ILE A 163 1.82 -14.13 7.92
C ILE A 163 2.97 -15.05 7.51
N LEU A 164 2.65 -16.04 6.69
CA LEU A 164 3.62 -17.01 6.19
C LEU A 164 3.84 -16.84 4.69
N ALA A 165 5.04 -17.24 4.23
CA ALA A 165 5.34 -17.33 2.82
C ALA A 165 4.31 -18.24 2.11
N GLY A 166 3.79 -17.78 0.97
CA GLY A 166 2.73 -18.41 0.20
C GLY A 166 1.31 -18.03 0.61
N GLU A 167 1.10 -17.38 1.77
CA GLU A 167 -0.22 -16.90 2.15
C GLU A 167 -0.61 -15.65 1.38
N THR A 168 -1.92 -15.47 1.15
CA THR A 168 -2.47 -14.24 0.59
C THR A 168 -3.39 -13.58 1.60
N TRP A 169 -3.12 -12.32 1.91
CA TRP A 169 -3.94 -11.51 2.81
C TRP A 169 -4.45 -10.24 2.12
N ASN A 170 -5.60 -9.76 2.57
CA ASN A 170 -6.27 -8.61 2.01
C ASN A 170 -6.22 -7.44 2.98
N PHE A 171 -5.94 -6.25 2.44
CA PHE A 171 -5.76 -5.04 3.23
C PHE A 171 -6.59 -3.90 2.67
N GLN A 172 -7.12 -3.09 3.57
CA GLN A 172 -7.87 -1.88 3.23
C GLN A 172 -7.79 -0.91 4.41
N TYR A 173 -7.56 0.37 4.15
CA TYR A 173 -7.70 1.38 5.18
C TYR A 173 -9.15 1.80 5.33
N TRP A 174 -9.56 2.01 6.57
CA TRP A 174 -10.73 2.82 6.88
C TRP A 174 -10.28 4.17 7.40
N HIS A 175 -10.92 5.24 6.93
CA HIS A 175 -10.64 6.59 7.40
C HIS A 175 -11.92 7.37 7.69
N ARG A 176 -11.82 8.33 8.60
CA ARG A 176 -12.85 9.35 8.73
C ARG A 176 -12.77 10.31 7.56
N ASN A 177 -13.90 10.90 7.21
CA ASN A 177 -13.94 12.00 6.27
C ASN A 177 -14.27 13.31 7.02
N PRO A 178 -13.79 14.47 6.54
CA PRO A 178 -14.17 15.76 7.12
C PRO A 178 -15.67 16.02 6.95
N PRO A 179 -16.30 16.87 7.78
CA PRO A 179 -17.74 17.15 7.68
C PRO A 179 -18.21 17.72 6.33
N THR A 180 -17.30 18.19 5.49
CA THR A 180 -17.57 18.74 4.15
C THR A 180 -17.67 17.67 3.04
N SER A 181 -17.45 16.40 3.39
CA SER A 181 -17.41 15.27 2.45
C SER A 181 -18.76 14.54 2.35
N LEU A 182 -18.87 13.62 1.40
CA LEU A 182 -20.05 12.77 1.23
C LEU A 182 -19.87 11.52 2.11
N GLY A 183 -20.40 11.56 3.34
CA GLY A 183 -20.31 10.45 4.30
C GLY A 183 -19.34 10.73 5.46
N LEU A 184 -19.52 10.05 6.58
CA LEU A 184 -18.73 10.29 7.80
C LEU A 184 -17.36 9.60 7.77
N SER A 185 -17.22 8.62 6.89
CA SER A 185 -16.02 7.82 6.70
C SER A 185 -16.01 7.18 5.31
N GLY A 186 -14.87 6.65 4.92
CA GLY A 186 -14.69 5.90 3.69
C GLY A 186 -13.65 4.80 3.84
N PHE A 187 -13.44 4.08 2.75
CA PHE A 187 -12.42 3.05 2.64
C PHE A 187 -11.47 3.39 1.50
N SER A 188 -10.19 3.08 1.68
CA SER A 188 -9.24 3.10 0.57
C SER A 188 -9.57 2.02 -0.45
N GLU A 189 -8.79 1.97 -1.53
CA GLU A 189 -8.66 0.76 -2.33
C GLU A 189 -8.37 -0.46 -1.44
N ALA A 190 -8.87 -1.63 -1.84
CA ALA A 190 -8.46 -2.90 -1.25
C ALA A 190 -7.43 -3.60 -2.14
N ILE A 191 -6.40 -4.14 -1.50
CA ILE A 191 -5.34 -4.92 -2.14
C ILE A 191 -5.29 -6.34 -1.57
N SER A 192 -4.96 -7.31 -2.40
CA SER A 192 -4.49 -8.64 -1.98
C SER A 192 -2.98 -8.66 -2.09
N VAL A 193 -2.27 -9.18 -1.09
CA VAL A 193 -0.81 -9.37 -1.10
C VAL A 193 -0.51 -10.84 -0.87
N THR A 194 0.20 -11.48 -1.80
CA THR A 194 0.73 -12.84 -1.64
C THR A 194 2.18 -12.78 -1.15
N PHE A 195 2.44 -13.26 0.06
CA PHE A 195 3.76 -13.13 0.70
C PHE A 195 4.76 -14.17 0.20
N LYS A 196 6.04 -13.80 0.12
CA LYS A 196 7.16 -14.66 -0.28
C LYS A 196 8.12 -14.87 0.88
#